data_AF-A0A286TW44-F1
#
_entry.id   AF-A0A286TW44-F1
#
_cell.length_a   1.000
_cell.length_b   1.000
_cell.length_c   1.000
_cell.angle_alpha   90.00
_cell.angle_beta   90.00
_cell.angle_gamma   90.00
#
_symmetry.space_group_name_H-M   'P 1'
#
loop_
_entity.id
_entity.type
_entity.pdbx_description
1 polymer ?
#
loop_
_entity_poly.entity_id
_entity_poly.type
_entity_poly.pdbx_seq_one_letter_code
_entity_poly.pdbx_strand_id
1 'polypeptide(L)'
;MSVDKAAGINHGLIGKILTNQNLAKTEESKKTSSSVFNEGKALNGGDMVEISSEAKELHKMLSGLKSEIKHMPDTREDKIKMAKARIAEGVYDSNDVIKDVAKSIKDSGLV
;
A
#
# COMPACT_ATOMS: atom_id res chain seq x y z
N MET A 1 50.88 -47.54 -5.75
CA MET A 1 51.25 -47.10 -7.12
C MET A 1 50.10 -47.45 -8.05
N SER A 2 49.61 -46.45 -8.79
CA SER A 2 48.61 -46.48 -9.88
C SER A 2 47.35 -47.33 -9.72
N VAL A 3 46.21 -46.64 -9.66
CA VAL A 3 45.17 -46.87 -10.66
C VAL A 3 44.64 -45.54 -11.17
N ASP A 4 44.78 -45.38 -12.46
CA ASP A 4 44.26 -44.30 -13.28
C ASP A 4 42.74 -44.41 -13.46
N LYS A 5 42.19 -43.24 -13.81
CA LYS A 5 41.10 -43.04 -14.78
C LYS A 5 39.66 -43.06 -14.27
N ALA A 6 39.05 -41.90 -14.51
CA ALA A 6 37.66 -41.56 -14.31
C ALA A 6 36.69 -42.49 -15.08
N ALA A 7 35.65 -42.93 -14.39
CA ALA A 7 34.34 -43.18 -14.98
C ALA A 7 33.46 -41.96 -14.64
N GLY A 8 33.07 -41.23 -15.68
CA GLY A 8 32.51 -39.89 -15.58
C GLY A 8 31.06 -39.83 -15.08
N ILE A 9 30.78 -38.77 -14.34
CA ILE A 9 29.45 -38.15 -14.32
C ILE A 9 29.62 -36.76 -14.93
N ASN A 10 29.11 -36.59 -16.15
CA ASN A 10 28.97 -35.29 -16.79
C ASN A 10 27.81 -34.54 -16.10
N HIS A 11 28.12 -33.64 -15.18
CA HIS A 11 27.21 -32.55 -14.82
C HIS A 11 27.66 -31.26 -15.51
N GLY A 12 27.34 -31.16 -16.80
CA GLY A 12 27.12 -29.85 -17.39
C GLY A 12 25.82 -29.31 -16.81
N LEU A 13 25.92 -28.58 -15.69
CA LEU A 13 25.17 -27.35 -15.38
C LEU A 13 25.52 -26.93 -13.95
N ILE A 14 26.24 -25.82 -13.92
CA ILE A 14 26.78 -25.14 -12.76
C ILE A 14 25.62 -24.59 -11.92
N GLY A 15 25.20 -25.33 -10.91
CA GLY A 15 24.51 -24.75 -9.76
C GLY A 15 25.54 -24.08 -8.87
N LYS A 16 25.86 -22.80 -9.12
CA LYS A 16 26.53 -21.91 -8.15
C LYS A 16 25.43 -21.11 -7.43
N ILE A 17 25.08 -21.30 -6.15
CA ILE A 17 25.82 -21.34 -4.88
C ILE A 17 25.55 -20.06 -4.06
N LEU A 18 25.13 -20.30 -2.81
CA LEU A 18 25.36 -19.57 -1.55
C LEU A 18 24.47 -18.39 -1.08
N THR A 19 23.99 -18.65 0.14
CA THR A 19 23.98 -17.81 1.35
C THR A 19 23.02 -16.64 1.46
N ASN A 20 22.12 -16.79 2.44
CA ASN A 20 21.67 -15.68 3.28
C ASN A 20 22.85 -15.08 4.04
N GLN A 21 22.95 -13.75 4.08
CA GLN A 21 22.94 -12.95 5.32
C GLN A 21 23.14 -11.47 4.99
N ASN A 22 22.30 -10.64 5.62
CA ASN A 22 22.39 -9.19 5.79
C ASN A 22 23.77 -8.58 5.51
N LEU A 23 23.88 -7.61 4.60
CA LEU A 23 24.85 -6.51 4.70
C LEU A 23 24.49 -5.37 3.71
N ALA A 24 24.03 -4.26 4.30
CA ALA A 24 24.23 -2.86 3.92
C ALA A 24 24.22 -2.41 2.43
N LYS A 25 23.37 -1.37 2.23
CA LYS A 25 23.67 -0.09 1.56
C LYS A 25 23.72 -0.01 0.02
N THR A 26 22.67 0.66 -0.44
CA THR A 26 22.65 1.83 -1.33
C THR A 26 22.72 1.63 -2.85
N GLU A 27 21.92 2.49 -3.47
CA GLU A 27 21.94 2.99 -4.84
C GLU A 27 21.14 2.22 -5.92
N GLU A 28 20.08 2.93 -6.32
CA GLU A 28 19.52 3.02 -7.65
C GLU A 28 19.36 1.73 -8.48
N SER A 29 18.11 1.26 -8.56
CA SER A 29 17.64 0.74 -9.84
C SER A 29 16.15 1.00 -10.01
N LYS A 30 15.88 1.85 -11.01
CA LYS A 30 14.59 2.20 -11.59
C LYS A 30 13.64 0.99 -11.62
N LYS A 31 12.55 1.06 -10.85
CA LYS A 31 11.41 0.14 -11.02
C LYS A 31 10.72 0.47 -12.33
N THR A 32 11.05 -0.33 -13.34
CA THR A 32 10.40 -0.34 -14.65
C THR A 32 8.97 -0.84 -14.52
N SER A 33 8.08 -0.06 -15.13
CA SER A 33 6.84 -0.47 -15.80
C SER A 33 5.87 -1.33 -15.00
N SER A 34 4.84 -0.66 -14.50
CA SER A 34 3.46 -1.15 -14.44
C SER A 34 3.11 -1.95 -15.70
N SER A 35 3.16 -3.28 -15.61
CA SER A 35 2.60 -4.16 -16.63
C SER A 35 1.18 -4.49 -16.20
N VAL A 36 0.23 -3.76 -16.79
CA VAL A 36 -1.17 -4.13 -16.87
C VAL A 36 -1.21 -5.40 -17.72
N PHE A 37 -1.37 -6.56 -17.08
CA PHE A 37 -1.46 -7.83 -17.78
C PHE A 37 -2.80 -7.91 -18.50
N ASN A 38 -2.75 -7.68 -19.81
CA ASN A 38 -3.82 -8.04 -20.72
C ASN A 38 -3.84 -9.55 -20.93
N GLU A 39 -5.06 -10.03 -21.01
CA GLU A 39 -5.56 -11.39 -21.12
C GLU A 39 -4.83 -12.25 -22.15
N GLY A 40 -4.40 -13.45 -21.74
CA GLY A 40 -3.87 -14.44 -22.65
C GLY A 40 -3.17 -15.59 -21.95
N LYS A 41 -3.84 -16.75 -21.99
CA LYS A 41 -3.33 -18.11 -21.76
C LYS A 41 -3.42 -18.63 -20.31
N ALA A 42 -4.46 -19.43 -20.10
CA ALA A 42 -4.68 -20.26 -18.92
C ALA A 42 -3.40 -21.02 -18.52
N LEU A 43 -2.91 -20.74 -17.31
CA LEU A 43 -1.94 -21.57 -16.62
C LEU A 43 -2.73 -22.68 -15.94
N ASN A 44 -2.59 -23.89 -16.48
CA ASN A 44 -3.20 -25.09 -15.93
C ASN A 44 -2.60 -25.40 -14.54
N GLY A 45 -3.44 -25.41 -13.50
CA GLY A 45 -3.18 -26.13 -12.24
C GLY A 45 -3.22 -25.34 -10.93
N GLY A 46 -3.47 -24.03 -10.95
CA GLY A 46 -3.67 -23.24 -9.73
C GLY A 46 -5.15 -22.98 -9.48
N ASP A 47 -5.59 -23.09 -8.23
CA ASP A 47 -6.93 -22.66 -7.81
C ASP A 47 -7.11 -21.16 -8.12
N MET A 48 -8.04 -20.84 -9.01
CA MET A 48 -8.25 -19.49 -9.50
C MET A 48 -9.26 -18.79 -8.58
N VAL A 49 -8.76 -17.91 -7.71
CA VAL A 49 -9.63 -17.09 -6.86
C VAL A 49 -10.15 -15.91 -7.67
N GLU A 50 -11.43 -15.95 -8.03
CA GLU A 50 -12.12 -14.82 -8.66
C GLU A 50 -12.47 -13.76 -7.61
N ILE A 51 -12.02 -12.53 -7.82
CA ILE A 51 -12.46 -11.39 -7.02
C ILE A 51 -13.91 -11.08 -7.38
N SER A 52 -14.78 -11.01 -6.36
CA SER A 52 -16.18 -10.59 -6.49
C SER A 52 -16.32 -9.33 -7.35
N SER A 53 -17.36 -9.29 -8.18
CA SER A 53 -17.69 -8.11 -9.00
C SER A 53 -17.81 -6.85 -8.15
N GLU A 54 -18.42 -6.96 -6.96
CA GLU A 54 -18.57 -5.85 -6.02
C GLU A 54 -17.21 -5.31 -5.54
N ALA A 55 -16.26 -6.19 -5.23
CA ALA A 55 -14.92 -5.78 -4.81
C ALA A 55 -14.14 -5.08 -5.95
N LYS A 56 -14.35 -5.51 -7.21
CA LYS A 56 -13.77 -4.84 -8.38
C LYS A 56 -14.37 -3.44 -8.58
N GLU A 57 -15.68 -3.31 -8.42
CA GLU A 57 -16.37 -2.02 -8.52
C GLU A 57 -15.94 -1.05 -7.42
N LEU A 58 -15.86 -1.52 -6.18
CA LEU A 58 -15.34 -0.76 -5.05
C LEU A 58 -13.92 -0.27 -5.31
N HIS A 59 -13.04 -1.14 -5.84
CA HIS A 59 -11.67 -0.76 -6.16
C HIS A 59 -11.63 0.32 -7.25
N LYS A 60 -12.46 0.20 -8.29
CA LYS A 60 -12.58 1.20 -9.34
C LYS A 60 -13.05 2.55 -8.78
N MET A 61 -14.08 2.56 -7.93
CA MET A 61 -14.56 3.77 -7.27
C MET A 61 -13.46 4.42 -6.42
N LEU A 62 -12.79 3.65 -5.55
CA LEU A 62 -11.70 4.15 -4.72
C LEU A 62 -10.56 4.75 -5.55
N SER A 63 -10.22 4.12 -6.68
CA SER A 63 -9.18 4.64 -7.58
C SER A 63 -9.58 5.99 -8.20
N GLY A 64 -10.86 6.13 -8.59
CA GLY A 64 -11.43 7.38 -9.09
C GLY A 64 -11.40 8.48 -8.04
N LEU A 65 -11.96 8.21 -6.85
CA LEU A 65 -11.96 9.18 -5.74
C LEU A 65 -10.54 9.60 -5.35
N LYS A 66 -9.58 8.67 -5.32
CA LYS A 66 -8.18 8.99 -5.00
C LYS A 66 -7.55 9.92 -6.04
N SER A 67 -7.93 9.81 -7.31
CA SER A 67 -7.46 10.71 -8.36
C SER A 67 -8.07 12.10 -8.21
N GLU A 68 -9.35 12.18 -7.87
CA GLU A 68 -10.06 13.44 -7.63
C GLU A 68 -9.48 14.21 -6.44
N ILE A 69 -9.17 13.51 -5.33
CA ILE A 69 -8.53 14.10 -4.15
C ILE A 69 -7.18 14.76 -4.48
N LYS A 70 -6.41 14.22 -5.44
CA LYS A 70 -5.13 14.83 -5.85
C LYS A 70 -5.30 16.17 -6.55
N HIS A 71 -6.46 16.44 -7.14
CA HIS A 71 -6.78 17.68 -7.81
C HIS A 71 -7.49 18.69 -6.90
N MET A 72 -7.84 18.30 -5.67
CA MET A 72 -8.43 19.21 -4.71
C MET A 72 -7.39 20.24 -4.24
N PRO A 73 -7.78 21.52 -4.09
CA PRO A 73 -6.89 22.53 -3.55
C PRO A 73 -6.53 22.19 -2.10
N ASP A 74 -5.26 22.40 -1.74
CA ASP A 74 -4.81 22.25 -0.36
C ASP A 74 -5.35 23.40 0.50
N THR A 75 -6.39 23.12 1.26
CA THR A 75 -7.07 24.08 2.15
C THR A 75 -6.59 23.98 3.61
N ARG A 76 -5.49 23.25 3.86
CA ARG A 76 -5.01 23.00 5.23
C ARG A 76 -4.66 24.30 5.97
N GLU A 77 -3.90 25.18 5.33
CA GLU A 77 -3.46 26.44 5.96
C GLU A 77 -4.65 27.34 6.32
N ASP A 78 -5.63 27.46 5.42
CA ASP A 78 -6.84 28.25 5.68
C ASP A 78 -7.64 27.68 6.86
N LYS A 79 -7.81 26.36 6.91
CA LYS A 79 -8.50 25.68 8.01
C LYS A 79 -7.75 25.85 9.34
N ILE A 80 -6.43 25.77 9.34
CA ILE A 80 -5.59 26.00 10.53
C ILE A 80 -5.75 27.44 11.01
N LYS A 81 -5.71 28.41 10.11
CA LYS A 81 -5.89 29.83 10.44
C LYS A 81 -7.27 30.08 11.06
N MET A 82 -8.33 29.54 10.47
CA MET A 82 -9.69 29.63 11.02
C MET A 82 -9.81 28.96 12.39
N ALA A 83 -9.21 27.79 12.57
CA ALA A 83 -9.24 27.08 13.86
C ALA A 83 -8.53 27.90 14.95
N LYS A 84 -7.36 28.47 14.66
CA LYS A 84 -6.63 29.35 15.58
C LYS A 84 -7.45 30.57 15.99
N ALA A 85 -8.13 31.21 15.04
CA ALA A 85 -9.01 32.35 15.34
C ALA A 85 -10.15 31.95 16.29
N ARG A 86 -10.84 30.84 16.00
CA ARG A 86 -11.94 30.34 16.86
C ARG A 86 -11.49 29.96 18.26
N ILE A 87 -10.28 29.44 18.42
CA ILE A 87 -9.68 29.17 19.74
C ILE A 87 -9.44 30.48 20.49
N ALA A 88 -8.83 31.47 19.83
CA ALA A 88 -8.56 32.77 20.44
C ALA A 88 -9.86 33.52 20.83
N GLU A 89 -10.93 33.31 20.07
CA GLU A 89 -12.27 33.85 20.33
C GLU A 89 -13.03 33.09 21.43
N GLY A 90 -12.48 31.98 21.97
CA GLY A 90 -13.14 31.17 23.01
C GLY A 90 -14.38 30.43 22.52
N VAL A 91 -14.54 30.24 21.20
CA VAL A 91 -15.74 29.61 20.62
C VAL A 91 -15.98 28.21 21.19
N TYR A 92 -14.90 27.46 21.44
CA TYR A 92 -14.97 26.09 21.97
C TYR A 92 -15.23 26.03 23.48
N ASP A 93 -15.10 27.15 24.20
CA ASP A 93 -15.41 27.24 25.63
C ASP A 93 -16.91 27.47 25.88
N SER A 94 -17.69 27.71 24.81
CA SER A 94 -19.14 27.84 24.91
C SER A 94 -19.78 26.53 25.38
N ASN A 95 -20.67 26.63 26.37
CA ASN A 95 -21.43 25.50 26.90
C ASN A 95 -22.24 24.75 25.82
N ASP A 96 -22.71 25.45 24.79
CA ASP A 96 -23.47 24.83 23.71
C ASP A 96 -22.57 23.94 22.85
N VAL A 97 -21.37 24.42 22.51
CA VAL A 97 -20.37 23.65 21.77
C VAL A 97 -19.91 22.44 22.57
N ILE A 98 -19.70 22.60 23.87
CA ILE A 98 -19.32 21.49 24.77
C ILE A 98 -20.41 20.40 24.81
N LYS A 99 -21.69 20.79 24.90
CA LYS A 99 -22.81 19.84 24.88
C LYS A 99 -22.92 19.09 23.56
N ASP A 100 -22.76 19.79 22.44
CA ASP A 100 -22.81 19.19 21.11
C ASP A 100 -21.66 18.18 20.90
N VAL A 101 -20.46 18.52 21.38
CA VAL A 101 -19.31 17.60 21.38
C VAL A 101 -19.59 16.40 22.27
N ALA A 102 -20.09 16.60 23.49
CA ALA A 102 -20.42 15.51 24.41
C ALA A 102 -21.46 14.55 23.82
N LYS A 103 -22.48 15.08 23.13
CA LYS A 103 -23.48 14.27 22.41
C LYS A 103 -22.83 13.48 21.27
N SER A 104 -21.99 14.12 20.47
CA SER A 104 -21.30 13.46 19.35
C SER A 104 -20.39 12.33 19.82
N ILE A 105 -19.69 12.51 20.95
CA ILE A 105 -18.87 11.46 21.56
C ILE A 105 -19.73 10.27 21.99
N LYS A 106 -20.86 10.54 22.67
CA LYS A 106 -21.82 9.50 23.06
C LYS A 106 -22.34 8.71 21.84
N ASP A 107 -22.69 9.40 20.76
CA ASP A 107 -23.26 8.78 19.56
C ASP A 107 -22.20 8.00 18.75
N SER A 108 -20.92 8.37 18.86
CA SER A 108 -19.81 7.70 18.16
C SER A 108 -19.40 6.34 18.75
N GLY A 109 -19.91 5.98 19.93
CA GLY A 109 -19.54 4.73 20.62
C GLY A 109 -18.08 4.68 21.10
N LEU A 110 -17.41 5.83 21.17
CA LEU A 110 -16.05 5.96 21.70
C LEU A 110 -15.98 5.88 23.23
N VAL A 111 -17.14 5.78 23.91
CA VAL A 111 -17.29 5.69 25.38
C VAL A 111 -18.39 4.69 25.72
#